data_AF-A0A7C7JRN0-F1
#
_entry.id   AF-A0A7C7JRN0-F1
#
_cell.length_a   1.000
_cell.length_b   1.000
_cell.length_c   1.000
_cell.angle_alpha   90.00
_cell.angle_beta   90.00
_cell.angle_gamma   90.00
#
_symmetry.space_group_name_H-M   'P 1'
#
loop_
_entity.id
_entity.type
_entity.pdbx_description
1 polymer ?
#
loop_
_entity_poly.entity_id
_entity_poly.type
_entity_poly.pdbx_seq_one_letter_code
_entity_poly.pdbx_strand_id
1 'polypeptide(L)' 'MGEALKELGKFFYNLALASFIALILQPFAKGALNPLFFEISLILIAVGLTFGFALIVLGETLNQKGGEK' A
#
# COMPACT_ATOMS: atom_id res chain seq x y z
N MET A 1 1.50 -20.66 0.95
CA MET A 1 1.67 -19.61 1.98
C MET A 1 2.28 -18.33 1.41
N GLY A 2 3.33 -18.38 0.59
CA GLY A 2 3.89 -17.18 -0.05
C GLY A 2 2.94 -16.48 -1.03
N GLU A 3 2.12 -17.21 -1.79
CA GLU A 3 1.08 -16.61 -2.66
C GLU A 3 0.04 -15.79 -1.90
N ALA A 4 -0.50 -16.33 -0.79
CA ALA A 4 -1.45 -15.59 0.05
C ALA A 4 -0.83 -14.31 0.63
N LEU A 5 0.44 -14.37 1.05
CA LEU A 5 1.18 -13.19 1.53
C LEU A 5 1.37 -12.15 0.43
N LYS A 6 1.67 -12.61 -0.78
CA LYS A 6 1.82 -11.77 -1.97
C LYS A 6 0.51 -11.10 -2.36
N GLU A 7 -0.61 -11.82 -2.33
CA GLU A 7 -1.94 -11.25 -2.58
C GLU A 7 -2.34 -10.23 -1.52
N LEU A 8 -2.09 -10.52 -0.25
CA LEU A 8 -2.30 -9.57 0.84
C LEU A 8 -1.46 -8.30 0.66
N GLY A 9 -0.18 -8.45 0.28
CA GLY A 9 0.70 -7.33 -0.02
C GLY A 9 0.20 -6.48 -1.20
N LYS A 10 -0.25 -7.11 -2.28
CA LYS A 10 -0.89 -6.41 -3.42
C LYS A 10 -2.16 -5.67 -3.01
N PHE A 11 -2.98 -6.26 -2.14
CA PHE A 11 -4.17 -5.59 -1.62
C PHE A 11 -3.82 -4.30 -0.89
N PHE A 12 -2.89 -4.35 0.08
CA PHE A 12 -2.46 -3.16 0.82
C PHE A 12 -1.77 -2.12 -0.08
N TYR A 13 -0.96 -2.58 -1.03
CA TYR A 13 -0.32 -1.70 -2.00
C TYR A 13 -1.34 -0.96 -2.86
N ASN A 14 -2.32 -1.69 -3.41
CA ASN A 14 -3.40 -1.11 -4.21
C ASN A 14 -4.30 -0.18 -3.39
N LEU A 15 -4.59 -0.54 -2.13
CA LEU A 15 -5.37 0.31 -1.23
C LEU A 15 -4.65 1.63 -0.96
N ALA A 16 -3.35 1.59 -0.65
CA ALA A 16 -2.55 2.79 -0.44
C ALA A 16 -2.50 3.67 -1.69
N LEU A 17 -2.41 3.07 -2.87
CA LEU A 17 -2.38 3.77 -4.16
C LEU A 17 -3.75 4.41 -4.46
N ALA A 18 -4.84 3.71 -4.20
CA ALA A 18 -6.19 4.26 -4.31
C ALA A 18 -6.41 5.43 -3.32
N SER A 19 -5.94 5.30 -2.08
CA SER A 19 -5.97 6.39 -1.09
C SER A 19 -5.15 7.60 -1.54
N PHE A 20 -4.00 7.38 -2.18
CA PHE A 20 -3.19 8.46 -2.74
C PHE A 20 -3.90 9.22 -3.85
N ILE A 21 -4.53 8.50 -4.79
CA ILE A 21 -5.35 9.12 -5.84
C ILE A 21 -6.51 9.90 -5.22
N ALA A 22 -7.19 9.34 -4.22
CA ALA A 22 -8.28 10.03 -3.51
C ALA A 22 -7.79 11.32 -2.82
N LEU A 23 -6.59 11.30 -2.23
CA LEU A 23 -5.98 12.49 -1.60
C LEU A 23 -5.69 13.59 -2.63
N ILE A 24 -5.19 13.22 -3.82
CA ILE A 24 -4.95 14.16 -4.93
C ILE A 24 -6.27 14.73 -5.48
N LEU A 25 -7.32 13.92 -5.54
CA LEU A 25 -8.63 14.32 -6.05
C LEU A 25 -9.47 15.11 -5.03
N GLN A 26 -9.21 14.94 -3.73
CA GLN A 26 -9.90 15.64 -2.65
C GLN A 26 -10.03 17.16 -2.86
N PRO A 27 -8.98 17.92 -3.24
CA PRO A 27 -9.11 19.36 -3.45
C PRO A 27 -10.08 19.74 -4.57
N PHE A 28 -10.22 18.89 -5.60
CA PHE A 28 -11.19 19.11 -6.68
C PHE A 28 -12.63 18.81 -6.25
N ALA A 29 -12.82 17.92 -5.27
CA ALA A 29 -14.16 17.53 -4.78
C ALA A 29 -14.65 18.38 -3.60
N LYS A 30 -13.77 18.77 -2.68
CA LYS A 30 -14.13 19.40 -1.38
C LYS A 30 -13.42 20.73 -1.09
N GLY A 31 -12.58 21.24 -1.99
CA GLY A 31 -11.89 22.51 -1.80
C GLY A 31 -10.66 22.41 -0.88
N ALA A 32 -10.54 23.31 0.09
CA ALA A 32 -9.30 23.45 0.88
C ALA A 32 -8.94 22.17 1.67
N LEU A 33 -7.68 21.75 1.55
CA LEU A 33 -7.11 20.65 2.32
C LEU A 33 -6.70 21.15 3.71
N ASN A 34 -7.07 20.42 4.75
CA ASN A 34 -6.51 20.64 6.08
C ASN A 34 -5.05 20.15 6.07
N PRO A 35 -4.05 21.02 6.33
CA PRO A 35 -2.63 20.67 6.25
C PRO A 35 -2.25 19.48 7.13
N LEU A 36 -2.77 19.44 8.36
CA LEU A 36 -2.50 18.35 9.30
C LEU A 36 -3.06 17.01 8.79
N PHE A 37 -4.26 17.04 8.19
CA PHE A 37 -4.88 15.84 7.63
C PHE A 37 -4.13 15.34 6.40
N PHE A 38 -3.61 16.25 5.59
CA PHE A 38 -2.81 15.93 4.41
C PHE A 38 -1.48 15.26 4.79
N GLU A 39 -0.75 15.80 5.76
CA GLU A 39 0.50 15.22 6.26
C GLU A 39 0.29 13.81 6.84
N ILE A 40 -0.71 13.63 7.69
CA ILE A 40 -1.04 12.32 8.28
C ILE A 40 -1.40 11.31 7.18
N SER A 41 -2.18 11.74 6.18
CA SER A 41 -2.58 10.89 5.06
C SER A 41 -1.37 10.44 4.23
N LEU A 42 -0.44 11.34 3.95
CA LEU A 42 0.80 11.01 3.23
C LEU A 42 1.65 9.99 3.99
N ILE A 43 1.80 10.14 5.31
CA ILE A 43 2.53 9.19 6.15
C ILE A 43 1.86 7.81 6.10
N LEU A 44 0.53 7.76 6.28
CA LEU A 44 -0.21 6.49 6.24
C LEU A 44 -0.12 5.80 4.87
N ILE A 45 -0.19 6.57 3.79
CA ILE A 45 0.00 6.05 2.42
C ILE A 45 1.41 5.49 2.25
N ALA A 46 2.44 6.23 2.69
CA ALA A 46 3.83 5.78 2.60
C ALA A 46 4.07 4.48 3.40
N VAL A 47 3.50 4.39 4.61
CA VAL A 47 3.53 3.16 5.42
C VAL A 47 2.80 2.02 4.70
N GLY A 48 1.62 2.27 4.13
CA GLY A 48 0.85 1.27 3.39
C GLY A 48 1.57 0.74 2.14
N LEU A 49 2.20 1.63 1.37
CA LEU A 49 3.01 1.25 0.20
C LEU A 49 4.24 0.42 0.63
N THR A 50 4.95 0.86 1.67
CA THR A 50 6.15 0.17 2.16
C THR A 50 5.80 -1.20 2.73
N PHE A 51 4.73 -1.29 3.53
CA PHE A 51 4.26 -2.54 4.12
C PHE A 51 3.72 -3.50 3.05
N GLY A 52 2.90 -3.01 2.12
CA GLY A 52 2.40 -3.81 0.99
C GLY A 52 3.53 -4.36 0.13
N PHE A 53 4.53 -3.54 -0.18
CA PHE A 53 5.73 -3.97 -0.90
C PHE A 53 6.54 -5.01 -0.13
N ALA A 54 6.76 -4.80 1.17
CA ALA A 54 7.47 -5.76 2.01
C ALA A 54 6.77 -7.13 2.04
N LEU A 55 5.43 -7.17 2.13
CA LEU A 55 4.65 -8.40 2.06
C LEU A 55 4.76 -9.09 0.70
N ILE A 56 4.81 -8.33 -0.40
CA ILE A 56 5.03 -8.89 -1.75
C ILE A 56 6.40 -9.56 -1.81
N VAL A 57 7.46 -8.87 -1.39
CA VAL A 57 8.84 -9.40 -1.42
C VAL A 57 8.99 -10.62 -0.51
N LEU A 58 8.40 -10.58 0.69
CA LEU A 58 8.38 -11.73 1.60
C LEU A 58 7.61 -12.91 1.01
N GLY A 59 6.45 -12.65 0.38
CA GLY A 59 5.67 -13.67 -0.30
C GLY A 59 6.43 -14.34 -1.46
N GLU A 60 7.14 -13.55 -2.26
CA GLU A 60 8.00 -14.05 -3.33
C GLU A 60 9.17 -14.87 -2.80
N THR A 61 9.85 -14.39 -1.76
CA THR A 61 10.97 -15.09 -1.11
C THR A 61 10.52 -16.43 -0.51
N LEU A 62 9.35 -16.47 0.13
CA LEU A 62 8.77 -17.70 0.70
C LEU A 62 8.36 -18.69 -0.39
N ASN A 63 7.84 -18.22 -1.52
CA ASN A 63 7.53 -19.09 -2.66
C ASN A 63 8.80 -19.66 -3.30
N GLN A 64 9.87 -18.86 -3.43
CA GLN A 64 11.15 -19.34 -3.95
C GLN A 64 11.80 -20.37 -3.01
N LYS A 65 11.83 -20.11 -1.69
CA LYS A 65 12.37 -21.05 -0.70
C LYS A 65 11.52 -22.29 -0.48
N GLY A 66 10.21 -22.21 -0.71
CA GLY A 66 9.29 -23.35 -0.66
C GLY A 66 9.21 -24.15 -1.95
N GLY A 67 9.78 -23.63 -3.04
CA GLY A 67 9.79 -24.21 -4.39
C GLY A 67 11.04 -25.02 -4.74
N GLU A 68 11.98 -25.22 -3.80
CA GLU A 68 12.91 -26.35 -3.89
C GLU A 68 12.15 -27.65 -3.58
N LYS A 69 11.35 -28.10 -4.55
CA LYS A 69 10.95 -29.49 -4.76
C LYS A 69 10.87 -29.78 -6.24
#